data_AF-A0A4T0V6T6-F1
#
_entry.id   AF-A0A4T0V6T6-F1
#
_cell.length_a   1.000
_cell.length_b   1.000
_cell.length_c   1.000
_cell.angle_alpha   90.00
_cell.angle_beta   90.00
_cell.angle_gamma   90.00
#
_symmetry.space_group_name_H-M   'P 1'
#
loop_
_entity.id
_entity.type
_entity.pdbx_description
1 polymer ?
#
loop_
_entity_poly.entity_id
_entity_poly.type
_entity_poly.pdbx_seq_one_letter_code
_entity_poly.pdbx_strand_id
1 'polypeptide(L)'
;MPGAPEGEGPAGGSGDALAEFVTVMRRLRAECPWKQEQTHRSLQRYLVEETYETLEAIDVGAASGEWRHLREELGDLLLQVVFHAVIAEEGGEFDLEQVARGITAKMIRRNPHVFGAGARGETAGELDADAVNDLWQEAKAAEKGATSPSPLPPGLPALLYADKTLDRWERAGRPVEIDPESPELGERLLALAVEARAAGVDAEQALRDAVRRRG
;
A
#
# COMPACT_ATOMS: atom_id res chain seq x y z
N MET A 1 52.18 -9.22 -1.69
CA MET A 1 50.84 -8.94 -2.24
C MET A 1 50.07 -8.14 -1.21
N PRO A 2 50.14 -6.81 -1.21
CA PRO A 2 49.29 -5.99 -0.35
C PRO A 2 47.90 -5.84 -1.00
N GLY A 3 46.87 -5.94 -0.17
CA GLY A 3 45.46 -5.98 -0.55
C GLY A 3 44.98 -4.73 -1.28
N ALA A 4 43.98 -4.92 -2.13
CA ALA A 4 43.22 -3.84 -2.74
C ALA A 4 42.49 -3.04 -1.63
N PRO A 5 42.44 -1.70 -1.71
CA PRO A 5 41.63 -0.92 -0.80
C PRO A 5 40.15 -1.16 -1.12
N GLU A 6 39.39 -1.40 -0.07
CA GLU A 6 37.93 -1.35 -0.05
C GLU A 6 37.48 0.01 -0.61
N GLY A 7 36.55 -0.01 -1.56
CA GLY A 7 36.00 1.20 -2.14
C GLY A 7 35.24 1.99 -1.09
N GLU A 8 35.84 3.10 -0.65
CA GLU A 8 35.10 4.24 -0.12
C GLU A 8 34.03 4.63 -1.15
N GLY A 9 32.77 4.35 -0.82
CA GLY A 9 31.65 4.96 -1.53
C GLY A 9 31.73 6.48 -1.40
N PRO A 10 31.50 7.26 -2.46
CA PRO A 10 31.70 8.70 -2.40
C PRO A 10 30.72 9.32 -1.39
N ALA A 11 31.28 9.86 -0.31
CA ALA A 11 30.68 10.98 0.39
C ALA A 11 30.67 12.17 -0.57
N GLY A 12 29.51 12.60 -1.07
CA GLY A 12 29.43 13.79 -1.92
C GLY A 12 28.14 13.94 -2.71
N GLY A 13 27.14 14.58 -2.09
CA GLY A 13 25.95 15.08 -2.77
C GLY A 13 24.77 15.24 -1.82
N SER A 14 24.73 16.34 -1.06
CA SER A 14 23.51 16.79 -0.36
C SER A 14 22.51 17.37 -1.37
N GLY A 15 22.17 16.57 -2.38
CA GLY A 15 21.10 16.82 -3.35
C GLY A 15 19.88 16.01 -2.95
N ASP A 16 18.70 16.52 -3.25
CA ASP A 16 17.45 15.78 -3.08
C ASP A 16 17.43 14.60 -4.07
N ALA A 17 17.77 13.40 -3.59
CA ALA A 17 17.86 12.18 -4.39
C ALA A 17 16.54 11.84 -5.11
N LEU A 18 15.39 12.22 -4.52
CA LEU A 18 14.10 12.05 -5.17
C LEU A 18 13.95 13.02 -6.35
N ALA A 19 14.34 14.28 -6.17
CA ALA A 19 14.34 15.26 -7.26
C ALA A 19 15.30 14.86 -8.40
N GLU A 20 16.46 14.30 -8.06
CA GLU A 20 17.38 13.72 -9.05
C GLU A 20 16.71 12.58 -9.81
N PHE A 21 16.06 11.64 -9.11
CA PHE A 21 15.37 10.53 -9.75
C PHE A 21 14.25 10.99 -10.69
N VAL A 22 13.45 11.98 -10.29
CA VAL A 22 12.42 12.58 -11.15
C VAL A 22 13.05 13.19 -12.41
N THR A 23 14.19 13.88 -12.26
CA THR A 23 14.92 14.47 -13.38
C THR A 23 15.41 13.38 -14.35
N VAL A 24 15.95 12.28 -13.82
CA VAL A 24 16.35 11.11 -14.61
C VAL A 24 15.15 10.51 -15.34
N MET A 25 14.00 10.35 -14.68
CA MET A 25 12.81 9.79 -15.29
C MET A 25 12.21 10.67 -16.40
N ARG A 26 12.19 11.99 -16.21
CA ARG A 26 11.81 12.94 -17.27
C ARG A 26 12.73 12.82 -18.48
N ARG A 27 14.04 12.69 -18.26
CA ARG A 27 15.00 12.48 -19.35
C ARG A 27 14.81 11.14 -20.05
N LEU A 28 14.60 10.06 -19.30
CA LEU A 28 14.31 8.73 -19.86
C LEU A 28 13.03 8.75 -20.69
N ARG A 29 11.98 9.43 -20.21
CA ARG A 29 10.75 9.67 -20.98
C ARG A 29 11.00 10.49 -22.23
N ALA A 30 11.93 11.44 -22.22
CA ALA A 30 12.26 12.26 -23.39
C ALA A 30 13.17 11.55 -24.41
N GLU A 31 14.08 10.67 -23.97
CA GLU A 31 15.17 10.15 -24.82
C GLU A 31 15.11 8.63 -25.09
N CYS A 32 14.37 7.84 -24.30
CA CYS A 32 14.30 6.39 -24.48
C CYS A 32 13.01 5.96 -25.19
N PRO A 33 13.08 5.36 -26.40
CA PRO A 33 11.90 4.99 -27.19
C PRO A 33 10.92 4.08 -26.45
N TRP A 34 11.43 3.06 -25.76
CA TRP A 34 10.57 2.17 -24.98
C TRP A 34 9.84 2.91 -23.87
N LYS A 35 10.52 3.86 -23.21
CA LYS A 35 9.89 4.63 -22.13
C LYS A 35 8.85 5.58 -22.70
N GLN A 36 9.12 6.26 -23.82
CA GLN A 36 8.17 7.14 -24.52
C GLN A 36 6.85 6.43 -24.86
N GLU A 37 6.92 5.19 -25.34
CA GLU A 37 5.75 4.41 -25.76
C GLU A 37 4.86 3.96 -24.58
N GLN A 38 5.34 4.05 -23.34
CA GLN A 38 4.54 3.63 -22.18
C GLN A 38 3.37 4.57 -21.90
N THR A 39 2.28 3.97 -21.45
CA THR A 39 1.04 4.62 -21.01
C THR A 39 0.67 4.12 -19.63
N HIS A 40 -0.26 4.80 -18.94
CA HIS A 40 -0.80 4.27 -17.67
C HIS A 40 -1.31 2.83 -17.80
N ARG A 41 -1.91 2.48 -18.94
CA ARG A 41 -2.46 1.14 -19.17
C ARG A 41 -1.37 0.10 -19.42
N SER A 42 -0.34 0.40 -20.22
CA SER A 42 0.73 -0.57 -20.49
C SER A 42 1.57 -0.86 -19.26
N LEU A 43 1.63 0.08 -18.31
CA LEU A 43 2.37 -0.06 -17.06
C LEU A 43 1.67 -0.91 -15.99
N GLN A 44 0.38 -1.21 -16.13
CA GLN A 44 -0.39 -1.95 -15.12
C GLN A 44 0.24 -3.30 -14.75
N ARG A 45 0.78 -4.03 -15.73
CA ARG A 45 1.39 -5.33 -15.47
C ARG A 45 2.63 -5.21 -14.57
N TYR A 46 3.48 -4.21 -14.83
CA TYR A 46 4.72 -4.01 -14.10
C TYR A 46 4.40 -3.55 -12.68
N LEU A 47 3.45 -2.63 -12.49
CA LEU A 47 2.99 -2.25 -11.15
C LEU A 47 2.50 -3.46 -10.33
N VAL A 48 1.83 -4.42 -10.96
CA VAL A 48 1.41 -5.65 -10.28
C VAL A 48 2.61 -6.54 -9.95
N GLU A 49 3.55 -6.71 -10.88
CA GLU A 49 4.81 -7.43 -10.66
C GLU A 49 5.58 -6.83 -9.47
N GLU A 50 5.91 -5.53 -9.50
CA GLU A 50 6.64 -4.85 -8.42
C GLU A 50 5.90 -4.91 -7.07
N THR A 51 4.57 -4.89 -7.10
CA THR A 51 3.77 -5.04 -5.87
C THR A 51 4.00 -6.41 -5.25
N TYR A 52 3.99 -7.47 -6.06
CA TYR A 52 4.18 -8.84 -5.55
C TYR A 52 5.63 -9.12 -5.17
N GLU A 53 6.61 -8.59 -5.90
CA GLU A 53 8.03 -8.70 -5.55
C GLU A 53 8.32 -7.94 -4.23
N THR A 54 7.72 -6.76 -4.03
CA THR A 54 7.77 -6.05 -2.75
C THR A 54 7.17 -6.89 -1.61
N LEU A 55 6.02 -7.53 -1.82
CA LEU A 55 5.40 -8.40 -0.80
C LEU A 55 6.30 -9.60 -0.46
N GLU A 56 6.90 -10.24 -1.46
CA GLU A 56 7.86 -11.31 -1.25
C GLU A 56 9.09 -10.83 -0.45
N ALA A 57 9.65 -9.66 -0.79
CA ALA A 57 10.79 -9.11 -0.09
C ALA A 57 10.49 -8.76 1.38
N ILE A 58 9.25 -8.37 1.70
CA ILE A 58 8.79 -8.20 3.09
C ILE A 58 8.83 -9.55 3.82
N ASP A 59 8.24 -10.59 3.24
CA ASP A 59 8.18 -11.92 3.85
C ASP A 59 9.59 -12.52 4.05
N VAL A 60 10.46 -12.41 3.04
CA VAL A 60 11.86 -12.86 3.11
C VAL A 60 12.62 -12.09 4.18
N GLY A 61 12.47 -10.76 4.23
CA GLY A 61 13.14 -9.93 5.22
C GLY A 61 12.67 -10.25 6.64
N ALA A 62 11.37 -10.51 6.84
CA ALA A 62 10.83 -10.90 8.15
C ALA A 62 11.35 -12.27 8.62
N ALA A 63 11.50 -13.22 7.70
CA ALA A 63 12.00 -14.56 8.00
C ALA A 63 13.53 -14.62 8.22
N SER A 64 14.30 -13.85 7.44
CA SER A 64 15.76 -13.93 7.39
C SER A 64 16.49 -12.81 8.14
N GLY A 65 15.83 -11.67 8.36
CA GLY A 65 16.44 -10.42 8.84
C GLY A 65 17.20 -9.62 7.76
N GLU A 66 17.23 -10.07 6.50
CA GLU A 66 17.90 -9.36 5.40
C GLU A 66 16.96 -8.41 4.66
N TRP A 67 17.11 -7.10 4.87
CA TRP A 67 16.21 -6.08 4.33
C TRP A 67 16.72 -5.39 3.07
N ARG A 68 17.87 -5.81 2.52
CA ARG A 68 18.46 -5.19 1.33
C ARG A 68 17.54 -5.33 0.12
N HIS A 69 16.97 -6.52 -0.06
CA HIS A 69 16.04 -6.80 -1.15
C HIS A 69 14.78 -5.92 -1.06
N LEU A 70 14.20 -5.78 0.14
CA LEU A 70 13.05 -4.88 0.33
C LEU A 70 13.35 -3.42 -0.08
N ARG A 71 14.57 -2.94 0.18
CA ARG A 71 14.98 -1.59 -0.26
C ARG A 71 15.06 -1.48 -1.79
N GLU A 72 15.47 -2.54 -2.47
CA GLU A 72 15.52 -2.61 -3.95
C GLU A 72 14.09 -2.57 -4.51
N GLU A 73 13.21 -3.46 -4.04
CA GLU A 73 11.81 -3.54 -4.49
C GLU A 73 10.98 -2.27 -4.20
N LEU A 74 11.21 -1.61 -3.05
CA LEU A 74 10.58 -0.32 -2.77
C LEU A 74 11.05 0.78 -3.74
N GLY A 75 12.27 0.66 -4.27
CA GLY A 75 12.79 1.52 -5.33
C GLY A 75 12.05 1.30 -6.65
N ASP A 76 11.81 0.05 -7.03
CA ASP A 76 11.09 -0.29 -8.26
C ASP A 76 9.59 0.04 -8.17
N LEU A 77 8.99 -0.14 -7.00
CA LEU A 77 7.63 0.36 -6.74
C LEU A 77 7.55 1.89 -6.80
N LEU A 78 8.54 2.60 -6.25
CA LEU A 78 8.66 4.06 -6.37
C LEU A 78 8.84 4.49 -7.82
N LEU A 79 9.61 3.74 -8.62
CA LEU A 79 9.75 3.96 -10.06
C LEU A 79 8.39 3.96 -10.76
N GLN A 80 7.50 3.00 -10.46
CA GLN A 80 6.16 2.98 -11.05
C GLN A 80 5.35 4.23 -10.72
N VAL A 81 5.41 4.71 -9.47
CA VAL A 81 4.73 5.95 -9.05
C VAL A 81 5.26 7.17 -9.82
N VAL A 82 6.58 7.32 -9.90
CA VAL A 82 7.22 8.43 -10.63
C VAL A 82 6.93 8.34 -12.13
N PHE A 83 6.93 7.15 -12.72
CA PHE A 83 6.63 6.95 -14.14
C PHE A 83 5.21 7.44 -14.47
N HIS A 84 4.21 7.06 -13.67
CA HIS A 84 2.85 7.55 -13.85
C HIS A 84 2.72 9.06 -13.65
N ALA A 85 3.45 9.64 -12.69
CA ALA A 85 3.44 11.09 -12.47
C ALA A 85 4.04 11.85 -13.67
N VAL A 86 5.12 11.36 -14.27
CA VAL A 86 5.70 12.01 -15.46
C VAL A 86 4.80 11.87 -16.69
N ILE A 87 4.14 10.72 -16.89
CA ILE A 87 3.14 10.57 -17.96
C ILE A 87 1.99 11.56 -17.79
N ALA A 88 1.50 11.74 -16.56
CA ALA A 88 0.42 12.70 -16.27
C ALA A 88 0.88 14.15 -16.44
N GLU A 89 2.13 14.46 -16.08
CA GLU A 89 2.74 15.79 -16.25
C GLU A 89 2.82 16.17 -17.73
N GLU A 90 3.24 15.24 -18.60
CA GLU A 90 3.27 15.45 -20.06
C GLU A 90 1.88 15.75 -20.64
N GLY A 91 0.83 15.22 -20.03
CA GLY A 91 -0.57 15.51 -20.38
C GLY A 91 -1.13 16.80 -19.76
N GLY A 92 -0.39 17.47 -18.87
CA GLY A 92 -0.87 18.63 -18.12
C GLY A 92 -1.90 18.31 -17.03
N GLU A 93 -1.98 17.06 -16.58
CA GLU A 93 -2.99 16.59 -15.63
C GLU A 93 -2.53 16.78 -14.17
N PHE A 94 -1.40 16.18 -13.80
CA PHE A 94 -0.76 16.34 -12.49
C PHE A 94 0.71 15.91 -12.53
N ASP A 95 1.50 16.37 -11.55
CA ASP A 95 2.88 15.95 -11.34
C ASP A 95 3.10 15.20 -10.01
N LEU A 96 4.34 14.78 -9.74
CA LEU A 96 4.70 14.08 -8.50
C LEU A 96 4.52 14.98 -7.27
N GLU A 97 4.72 16.28 -7.39
CA GLU A 97 4.55 17.21 -6.27
C GLU A 97 3.08 17.28 -5.84
N GLN A 98 2.14 17.32 -6.79
CA GLN A 98 0.71 17.27 -6.53
C GLN A 98 0.31 15.93 -5.89
N VAL A 99 0.87 14.80 -6.33
CA VAL A 99 0.69 13.49 -5.67
C VAL A 99 1.15 13.55 -4.21
N ALA A 100 2.38 14.03 -3.97
CA ALA A 100 2.97 14.14 -2.63
C ALA A 100 2.18 15.09 -1.70
N ARG A 101 1.79 16.27 -2.20
CA ARG A 101 0.94 17.21 -1.45
C ARG A 101 -0.42 16.61 -1.12
N GLY A 102 -1.03 15.89 -2.06
CA GLY A 102 -2.31 15.21 -1.88
C GLY A 102 -2.27 14.17 -0.75
N ILE A 103 -1.27 13.27 -0.78
CA ILE A 103 -1.13 12.26 0.28
C ILE A 103 -0.72 12.90 1.62
N THR A 104 0.16 13.90 1.61
CA THR A 104 0.60 14.62 2.83
C THR A 104 -0.59 15.28 3.53
N ALA A 105 -1.39 16.06 2.80
CA ALA A 105 -2.57 16.71 3.37
C ALA A 105 -3.57 15.68 3.91
N LYS A 106 -3.75 14.54 3.22
CA LYS A 106 -4.60 13.44 3.69
C LYS A 106 -4.05 12.80 4.97
N MET A 107 -2.75 12.57 5.08
CA MET A 107 -2.13 12.00 6.30
C MET A 107 -2.29 12.96 7.48
N ILE A 108 -2.06 14.26 7.29
CA ILE A 108 -2.23 15.25 8.36
C ILE A 108 -3.68 15.27 8.85
N ARG A 109 -4.66 15.33 7.93
CA ARG A 109 -6.09 15.39 8.30
C ARG A 109 -6.59 14.13 9.01
N ARG A 110 -6.10 12.95 8.63
CA ARG A 110 -6.55 11.66 9.21
C ARG A 110 -5.81 11.24 10.48
N ASN A 111 -4.74 11.95 10.86
CA ASN A 111 -4.00 11.72 12.10
C ASN A 111 -4.04 12.95 13.01
N PRO A 112 -5.22 13.45 13.39
CA PRO A 112 -5.31 14.65 14.22
C PRO A 112 -4.73 14.42 15.62
N HIS A 113 -4.67 13.18 16.10
CA HIS A 113 -4.01 12.80 17.36
C HIS A 113 -2.48 13.01 17.32
N VAL A 114 -1.86 13.09 16.13
CA VAL A 114 -0.42 13.38 15.93
C VAL A 114 -0.18 14.85 15.57
N PHE A 115 -0.97 15.41 14.65
CA PHE A 115 -0.68 16.72 14.04
C PHE A 115 -1.57 17.87 14.54
N GLY A 116 -2.42 17.64 15.56
CA GLY A 116 -3.28 18.66 16.16
C GLY A 116 -3.84 18.21 17.52
N ALA A 117 -4.88 18.90 18.00
CA ALA A 117 -5.77 18.30 19.00
C ALA A 117 -6.69 17.34 18.23
N GLY A 118 -6.77 16.07 18.65
CA GLY A 118 -7.72 15.11 18.07
C GLY A 118 -9.13 15.68 17.97
N ALA A 119 -10.01 15.11 17.13
CA ALA A 119 -11.42 15.49 17.10
C ALA A 119 -12.10 15.38 18.49
N ARG A 120 -11.51 14.60 19.40
CA ARG A 120 -11.90 14.39 20.80
C ARG A 120 -10.92 15.00 21.82
N GLY A 121 -9.89 15.71 21.38
CA GLY A 121 -8.87 16.34 22.24
C GLY A 121 -7.77 15.40 22.76
N GLU A 122 -7.78 14.12 22.36
CA GLU A 122 -6.79 13.12 22.76
C GLU A 122 -5.44 13.34 22.05
N THR A 123 -4.35 13.01 22.74
CA THR A 123 -2.98 13.04 22.19
C THR A 123 -2.49 11.64 21.83
N ALA A 124 -1.54 11.53 20.89
CA ALA A 124 -1.02 10.24 20.41
C ALA A 124 -0.51 9.29 21.50
N GLY A 125 -0.13 9.78 22.69
CA GLY A 125 0.35 8.96 23.80
C GLY A 125 -0.76 8.29 24.63
N GLU A 126 -2.02 8.62 24.38
CA GLU A 126 -3.17 8.19 25.18
C GLU A 126 -4.04 7.13 24.49
N LEU A 127 -3.73 6.81 23.23
CA LEU A 127 -4.53 5.94 22.38
C LEU A 127 -3.78 4.64 22.09
N ASP A 128 -4.49 3.51 22.11
CA ASP A 128 -3.99 2.25 21.58
C ASP A 128 -4.18 2.18 20.04
N ALA A 129 -3.66 1.12 19.44
CA ALA A 129 -3.70 0.93 17.98
C ALA A 129 -5.14 0.82 17.44
N ASP A 130 -6.05 0.23 18.21
CA ASP A 130 -7.44 0.06 17.83
C ASP A 130 -8.16 1.41 17.81
N ALA A 131 -7.99 2.22 18.86
CA ALA A 131 -8.54 3.57 18.92
C ALA A 131 -7.98 4.49 17.82
N VAL A 132 -6.68 4.35 17.48
CA VAL A 132 -6.07 5.08 16.35
C VAL A 132 -6.69 4.65 15.02
N ASN A 133 -6.92 3.34 14.80
CA ASN A 133 -7.58 2.84 13.60
C ASN A 133 -9.03 3.34 13.50
N ASP A 134 -9.77 3.35 14.60
CA ASP A 134 -11.15 3.87 14.64
C ASP A 134 -11.20 5.35 14.23
N LEU A 135 -10.33 6.20 14.81
CA LEU A 135 -10.22 7.61 14.43
C LEU A 135 -9.88 7.78 12.94
N TRP A 136 -9.00 6.94 12.40
CA TRP A 136 -8.66 6.96 10.98
C TRP A 136 -9.87 6.59 10.11
N GLN A 137 -10.65 5.59 10.49
CA GLN A 137 -11.86 5.21 9.75
C GLN A 137 -12.94 6.29 9.84
N GLU A 138 -13.14 6.91 11.01
CA GLU A 138 -14.04 8.06 11.21
C GLU A 138 -13.66 9.21 10.27
N ALA A 139 -12.39 9.62 10.27
CA ALA A 139 -11.89 10.68 9.39
C ALA A 139 -12.06 10.34 7.90
N LYS A 140 -11.81 9.09 7.52
CA LYS A 140 -12.02 8.59 6.15
C LYS A 140 -13.50 8.61 5.75
N ALA A 141 -14.42 8.32 6.67
CA ALA A 141 -15.86 8.36 6.43
C ALA A 141 -16.35 9.81 6.24
N ALA A 142 -15.89 10.72 7.10
CA ALA A 142 -16.22 12.15 7.00
C ALA A 142 -15.78 12.78 5.66
N GLU A 143 -14.60 12.40 5.15
CA GLU A 143 -14.08 12.91 3.87
C GLU A 143 -14.85 12.43 2.63
N LYS A 144 -15.45 11.23 2.67
CA LYS A 144 -16.16 10.68 1.50
C LYS A 144 -17.55 11.30 1.28
N GLY A 145 -18.10 12.02 2.26
CA GLY A 145 -19.48 12.50 2.21
C GLY A 145 -20.49 11.36 2.02
N ALA A 146 -21.76 11.68 1.76
CA ALA A 146 -22.82 10.71 1.47
C ALA A 146 -22.71 10.06 0.06
N THR A 147 -21.50 9.97 -0.51
CA THR A 147 -21.29 9.28 -1.78
C THR A 147 -21.21 7.77 -1.57
N SER A 148 -21.86 7.02 -2.45
CA SER A 148 -21.88 5.57 -2.43
C SER A 148 -20.46 4.99 -2.44
N PRO A 149 -20.18 3.93 -1.67
CA PRO A 149 -18.85 3.32 -1.64
C PRO A 149 -18.41 2.92 -3.06
N SER A 150 -17.24 3.39 -3.51
CA SER A 150 -16.66 2.96 -4.78
C SER A 150 -16.64 1.42 -4.87
N PRO A 151 -16.91 0.81 -6.03
CA PRO A 151 -16.86 -0.64 -6.17
C PRO A 151 -15.49 -1.18 -5.74
N LEU A 152 -15.46 -2.37 -5.15
CA LEU A 152 -14.19 -3.03 -4.85
C LEU A 152 -13.49 -3.39 -6.17
N PRO A 153 -12.16 -3.25 -6.27
CA PRO A 153 -11.43 -3.68 -7.46
C PRO A 153 -11.67 -5.17 -7.73
N PRO A 154 -11.97 -5.57 -8.98
CA PRO A 154 -12.25 -6.97 -9.30
C PRO A 154 -11.01 -7.88 -9.19
N GLY A 155 -9.80 -7.30 -9.21
CA GLY A 155 -8.54 -8.04 -9.09
C GLY A 155 -8.07 -8.29 -7.66
N LEU A 156 -8.90 -8.02 -6.64
CA LEU A 156 -8.53 -8.33 -5.25
C LEU A 156 -8.48 -9.86 -5.04
N PRO A 157 -7.50 -10.37 -4.27
CA PRO A 157 -7.54 -11.73 -3.75
C PRO A 157 -8.84 -12.00 -2.99
N ALA A 158 -9.31 -13.25 -3.01
CA ALA A 158 -10.64 -13.59 -2.51
C ALA A 158 -10.84 -13.27 -1.02
N LEU A 159 -9.82 -13.51 -0.18
CA LEU A 159 -9.92 -13.23 1.26
C LEU A 159 -9.91 -11.73 1.55
N LEU A 160 -9.07 -10.96 0.85
CA LEU A 160 -9.07 -9.50 0.95
C LEU A 160 -10.37 -8.88 0.39
N TYR A 161 -10.94 -9.47 -0.66
CA TYR A 161 -12.24 -9.08 -1.17
C TYR A 161 -13.35 -9.34 -0.14
N ALA A 162 -13.35 -10.51 0.50
CA ALA A 162 -14.29 -10.87 1.55
C ALA A 162 -14.19 -9.90 2.74
N ASP A 163 -12.98 -9.67 3.26
CA ASP A 163 -12.72 -8.74 4.37
C ASP A 163 -13.27 -7.33 4.09
N LYS A 164 -12.92 -6.75 2.93
CA LYS A 164 -13.41 -5.42 2.53
C LYS A 164 -14.92 -5.37 2.30
N THR A 165 -15.52 -6.49 1.91
CA THR A 165 -16.97 -6.59 1.72
C THR A 165 -17.69 -6.65 3.07
N LEU A 166 -17.20 -7.47 4.00
CA LEU A 166 -17.69 -7.57 5.37
C LEU A 166 -17.61 -6.22 6.10
N ASP A 167 -16.46 -5.55 6.02
CA ASP A 167 -16.26 -4.19 6.57
C ASP A 167 -17.26 -3.17 6.00
N ARG A 168 -17.59 -3.27 4.70
CA ARG A 168 -18.60 -2.41 4.08
C ARG A 168 -20.00 -2.70 4.58
N TRP A 169 -20.36 -3.97 4.74
CA TRP A 169 -21.68 -4.38 5.20
C TRP A 169 -21.92 -4.02 6.66
N GLU A 170 -20.94 -4.25 7.53
CA GLU A 170 -21.01 -3.85 8.93
C GLU A 170 -21.24 -2.34 9.07
N ARG A 171 -20.46 -1.52 8.35
CA ARG A 171 -20.64 -0.05 8.33
C ARG A 171 -21.99 0.41 7.79
N ALA A 172 -22.61 -0.39 6.94
CA ALA A 172 -23.96 -0.14 6.44
C ALA A 172 -25.05 -0.64 7.40
N GLY A 173 -24.70 -1.16 8.58
CA GLY A 173 -25.63 -1.75 9.53
C GLY A 173 -26.29 -3.02 8.98
N ARG A 174 -25.62 -3.73 8.06
CA ARG A 174 -26.10 -4.96 7.43
C ARG A 174 -25.36 -6.16 8.03
N PRO A 175 -25.81 -6.72 9.16
CA PRO A 175 -25.21 -7.94 9.69
C PRO A 175 -25.34 -9.07 8.66
N VAL A 176 -24.28 -9.86 8.52
CA VAL A 176 -24.28 -11.05 7.67
C VAL A 176 -24.48 -12.24 8.57
N GLU A 177 -25.53 -13.01 8.33
CA GLU A 177 -25.68 -14.32 8.95
C GLU A 177 -24.71 -15.28 8.27
N ILE A 178 -23.85 -15.92 9.05
CA ILE A 178 -22.86 -16.88 8.57
C ILE A 178 -23.09 -18.19 9.30
N ASP A 179 -23.25 -19.27 8.53
CA ASP A 179 -23.33 -20.63 9.05
C ASP A 179 -21.97 -21.33 8.91
N PRO A 180 -21.19 -21.48 10.00
CA PRO A 180 -19.88 -22.15 9.94
C PRO A 180 -19.99 -23.64 9.60
N GLU A 181 -21.17 -24.26 9.77
CA GLU A 181 -21.44 -25.66 9.47
C GLU A 181 -22.13 -25.86 8.12
N SER A 182 -22.21 -24.79 7.31
CA SER A 182 -22.82 -24.84 5.99
C SER A 182 -22.17 -25.93 5.13
N PRO A 183 -22.96 -26.73 4.36
CA PRO A 183 -22.39 -27.70 3.42
C PRO A 183 -21.64 -27.03 2.27
N GLU A 184 -21.82 -25.71 2.06
CA GLU A 184 -21.16 -24.96 1.00
C GLU A 184 -19.76 -24.50 1.42
N LEU A 185 -18.74 -24.83 0.61
CA LEU A 185 -17.36 -24.45 0.89
C LEU A 185 -17.17 -22.93 0.96
N GLY A 186 -17.89 -22.17 0.13
CA GLY A 186 -17.83 -20.71 0.12
C GLY A 186 -18.26 -20.09 1.45
N GLU A 187 -19.36 -20.58 2.02
CA GLU A 187 -19.88 -20.14 3.32
C GLU A 187 -18.89 -20.47 4.46
N ARG A 188 -18.29 -21.67 4.43
CA ARG A 188 -17.26 -22.04 5.41
C ARG A 188 -16.00 -21.20 5.30
N LEU A 189 -15.57 -20.86 4.09
CA LEU A 189 -14.44 -19.94 3.88
C LEU A 189 -14.77 -18.52 4.35
N LEU A 190 -16.00 -18.05 4.13
CA LEU A 190 -16.46 -16.76 4.63
C LEU A 190 -16.54 -16.74 6.16
N ALA A 191 -16.96 -17.85 6.79
CA ALA A 191 -16.94 -18.02 8.24
C ALA A 191 -15.53 -17.89 8.82
N LEU A 192 -14.54 -18.52 8.20
CA LEU A 192 -13.14 -18.36 8.61
C LEU A 192 -12.63 -16.93 8.43
N ALA A 193 -13.07 -16.22 7.37
CA ALA A 193 -12.72 -14.82 7.19
C ALA A 193 -13.35 -13.91 8.27
N VAL A 194 -14.59 -14.19 8.68
CA VAL A 194 -15.25 -13.49 9.79
C VAL A 194 -14.55 -13.76 11.12
N GLU A 195 -14.16 -15.02 11.39
CA GLU A 195 -13.38 -15.40 12.57
C GLU A 195 -12.04 -14.66 12.61
N ALA A 196 -11.30 -14.66 11.50
CA ALA A 196 -10.03 -13.95 11.39
C ALA A 196 -10.19 -12.46 11.66
N ARG A 197 -11.23 -11.83 11.09
CA ARG A 197 -11.53 -10.40 11.31
C ARG A 197 -11.84 -10.11 12.78
N ALA A 198 -12.65 -10.95 13.43
CA ALA A 198 -12.97 -10.81 14.85
C ALA A 198 -11.72 -10.98 15.75
N ALA A 199 -10.73 -11.75 15.29
CA ALA A 199 -9.44 -11.94 15.95
C ALA A 199 -8.37 -10.88 15.58
N GLY A 200 -8.67 -9.93 14.69
CA GLY A 200 -7.69 -8.95 14.20
C GLY A 200 -6.60 -9.57 13.32
N VAL A 201 -6.86 -10.72 12.70
CA VAL A 201 -5.92 -11.47 11.87
C VAL A 201 -6.18 -11.20 10.39
N ASP A 202 -5.12 -10.88 9.64
CA ASP A 202 -5.16 -10.88 8.17
C ASP A 202 -5.27 -12.31 7.66
N ALA A 203 -6.48 -12.70 7.22
CA ALA A 203 -6.76 -14.04 6.72
C ALA A 203 -5.94 -14.41 5.47
N GLU A 204 -5.65 -13.44 4.60
CA GLU A 204 -4.87 -13.66 3.37
C GLU A 204 -3.42 -14.02 3.73
N GLN A 205 -2.80 -13.24 4.62
CA GLN A 205 -1.44 -13.53 5.08
C GLN A 205 -1.39 -14.82 5.92
N ALA A 206 -2.35 -15.04 6.80
CA ALA A 206 -2.40 -16.25 7.64
C ALA A 206 -2.46 -17.53 6.78
N LEU A 207 -3.24 -17.52 5.70
CA LEU A 207 -3.29 -18.64 4.76
C LEU A 207 -1.98 -18.80 3.99
N ARG A 208 -1.38 -17.70 3.49
CA ARG A 208 -0.08 -17.74 2.79
C ARG A 208 1.00 -18.35 3.67
N ASP A 209 1.10 -17.92 4.91
CA ASP A 209 2.08 -18.45 5.86
C ASP A 209 1.81 -19.93 6.16
N ALA A 210 0.54 -20.32 6.31
CA ALA A 210 0.17 -21.71 6.49
C ALA A 210 0.58 -22.60 5.30
N VAL A 211 0.43 -22.12 4.07
CA VAL A 211 0.86 -22.82 2.86
C VAL A 211 2.39 -22.91 2.81
N ARG A 212 3.11 -21.81 3.05
CA ARG A 212 4.58 -21.78 3.05
C ARG A 212 5.21 -22.73 4.05
N ARG A 213 4.64 -22.85 5.26
CA ARG A 213 5.13 -23.81 6.28
C ARG A 213 5.06 -25.28 5.85
N ARG A 214 4.34 -25.59 4.77
CA ARG A 214 4.12 -26.96 4.27
C ARG A 214 4.91 -27.28 2.99
N GLY A 215 5.47 -26.26 2.32
CA GLY A 215 6.36 -26.42 1.17
C GLY A 215 7.80 -26.34 1.61
#